data_AF-A0A1M4V9V4-F1
#
_entry.id   AF-A0A1M4V9V4-F1
#
_cell.length_a   1.000
_cell.length_b   1.000
_cell.length_c   1.000
_cell.angle_alpha   90.00
_cell.angle_beta   90.00
_cell.angle_gamma   90.00
#
_symmetry.space_group_name_H-M   'P 1'
#
loop_
_entity.id
_entity.type
_entity.pdbx_description
1 polymer ?
#
loop_
_entity_poly.entity_id
_entity_poly.type
_entity_poly.pdbx_seq_one_letter_code
_entity_poly.pdbx_strand_id
1 'polypeptide(L)'
;MDKNKFYIAGLLFELYHVKTLEEVIFNEKVVDKLMTRKALSDRKAIYKALTWAANNADFEFKSVLQNAPVVGELSFSNSEIYEYLAKFKKFMENEKKLLTE
;
A
#
# COMPACT_ATOMS: atom_id res chain seq x y z
N MET A 1 15.22 -3.20 8.23
CA MET A 1 14.18 -3.47 7.23
C MET A 1 14.31 -2.45 6.12
N ASP A 2 14.27 -2.88 4.85
CA ASP A 2 14.25 -1.97 3.69
C ASP A 2 13.07 -0.97 3.83
N LYS A 3 13.33 0.32 3.59
CA LYS A 3 12.31 1.38 3.76
C LYS A 3 11.10 1.14 2.86
N ASN A 4 11.29 0.65 1.63
CA ASN A 4 10.17 0.34 0.74
C ASN A 4 9.32 -0.78 1.34
N LYS A 5 9.97 -1.85 1.83
CA LYS A 5 9.28 -2.98 2.45
C LYS A 5 8.51 -2.56 3.71
N PHE A 6 9.02 -1.63 4.51
CA PHE A 6 8.27 -1.07 5.66
C PHE A 6 6.95 -0.41 5.22
N TYR A 7 6.98 0.44 4.19
CA TYR A 7 5.75 1.09 3.71
C TYR A 7 4.79 0.09 3.08
N ILE A 8 5.29 -0.88 2.29
CA ILE A 8 4.47 -1.97 1.76
C ILE A 8 3.81 -2.77 2.88
N ALA A 9 4.55 -3.15 3.93
CA ALA A 9 4.01 -3.86 5.08
C ALA A 9 2.80 -3.14 5.69
N GLY A 10 2.90 -1.82 5.86
CA GLY A 10 1.80 -0.99 6.38
C GLY A 10 0.57 -0.98 5.47
N LEU A 11 0.76 -1.04 4.14
CA LEU A 11 -0.36 -1.14 3.20
C LEU A 11 -1.02 -2.51 3.24
N LEU A 12 -0.22 -3.58 3.30
CA LEU A 12 -0.73 -4.95 3.39
C LEU A 12 -1.44 -5.21 4.72
N PHE A 13 -1.04 -4.53 5.79
CA PHE A 13 -1.71 -4.61 7.08
C PHE A 13 -3.19 -4.20 6.99
N GLU A 14 -3.53 -3.18 6.19
CA GLU A 14 -4.92 -2.75 6.00
C GLU A 14 -5.77 -3.83 5.30
N LEU A 15 -5.16 -4.73 4.54
CA LEU A 15 -5.86 -5.82 3.86
C LEU A 15 -6.26 -6.98 4.79
N TYR A 16 -5.70 -7.09 6.00
CA TYR A 16 -6.10 -8.13 6.96
C TYR A 16 -7.55 -8.00 7.43
N HIS A 17 -8.14 -6.81 7.29
CA HIS A 17 -9.52 -6.53 7.68
C HIS A 17 -10.48 -6.49 6.50
N VAL A 18 -9.99 -6.79 5.29
CA VAL A 18 -10.73 -6.72 4.04
C VAL A 18 -11.08 -8.14 3.61
N LYS A 19 -12.35 -8.39 3.27
CA LYS A 19 -12.77 -9.71 2.81
C LYS A 19 -12.51 -9.91 1.32
N THR A 20 -12.74 -8.87 0.53
CA THR A 20 -12.54 -8.89 -0.93
C THR A 20 -11.92 -7.57 -1.40
N LEU A 21 -11.12 -7.60 -2.48
CA LEU A 21 -10.45 -6.38 -2.96
C LEU A 21 -11.41 -5.33 -3.51
N GLU A 22 -12.65 -5.70 -3.86
CA GLU A 22 -13.71 -4.79 -4.28
C GLU A 22 -14.17 -3.87 -3.14
N GLU A 23 -14.01 -4.28 -1.88
CA GLU A 23 -14.29 -3.44 -0.70
C GLU A 23 -13.27 -2.29 -0.55
N VAL A 24 -12.11 -2.40 -1.20
CA VAL A 24 -11.06 -1.37 -1.18
C VAL A 24 -11.41 -0.27 -2.18
N ILE A 25 -11.98 0.82 -1.64
CA ILE A 25 -12.34 2.00 -2.42
C ILE A 25 -11.34 3.13 -2.14
N PHE A 26 -10.55 3.50 -3.15
CA PHE A 26 -9.73 4.71 -3.11
C PHE A 26 -10.58 5.93 -3.44
N ASN A 27 -10.89 6.75 -2.44
CA ASN A 27 -11.77 7.91 -2.55
C ASN A 27 -11.26 9.08 -1.69
N GLU A 28 -12.02 10.17 -1.62
CA GLU A 28 -11.68 11.37 -0.85
C GLU A 28 -11.41 11.07 0.63
N LYS A 29 -12.08 10.09 1.24
CA LYS A 29 -11.80 9.72 2.65
C LYS A 29 -10.38 9.16 2.82
N VAL A 30 -9.87 8.44 1.82
CA VAL A 30 -8.48 7.96 1.82
C VAL A 30 -7.53 9.13 1.65
N VAL A 31 -7.85 10.10 0.79
CA VAL A 31 -7.08 11.35 0.68
C VAL A 31 -7.00 12.04 2.04
N ASP A 32 -8.14 12.31 2.67
CA ASP A 32 -8.22 13.01 3.95
C ASP A 32 -7.43 12.28 5.04
N LYS A 33 -7.55 10.95 5.10
CA LYS A 33 -6.79 10.11 6.05
C LYS A 33 -5.28 10.26 5.81
N LEU A 34 -4.83 10.24 4.55
CA LEU A 34 -3.41 10.38 4.22
C LEU A 34 -2.88 11.78 4.50
N MET A 35 -3.61 12.83 4.10
CA MET A 35 -3.22 14.22 4.32
C MET A 35 -3.16 14.55 5.82
N THR A 36 -4.12 14.05 6.60
CA THR A 36 -4.22 14.35 8.04
C THR A 36 -3.22 13.55 8.88
N ARG A 37 -2.93 12.30 8.50
CA ARG A 37 -2.14 11.37 9.33
C ARG A 37 -0.69 11.21 8.89
N LYS A 38 -0.32 11.65 7.68
CA LYS A 38 1.03 11.46 7.14
C LYS A 38 1.58 12.75 6.57
N ALA A 39 2.80 13.08 6.99
CA ALA A 39 3.53 14.19 6.43
C ALA A 39 3.77 13.98 4.92
N LEU A 40 4.02 15.07 4.19
CA LEU A 40 4.31 15.02 2.76
C LEU A 40 5.49 14.09 2.44
N SER A 41 6.53 14.08 3.29
CA SER A 41 7.68 13.17 3.17
C SER A 41 7.27 11.70 3.24
N ASP A 42 6.37 11.34 4.16
CA ASP A 42 5.87 9.96 4.30
C ASP A 42 5.00 9.56 3.12
N ARG A 43 4.14 10.45 2.64
CA ARG A 43 3.31 10.19 1.44
C ARG A 43 4.20 9.97 0.21
N LYS A 44 5.24 10.79 0.02
CA LYS A 44 6.24 10.58 -1.04
C LYS A 44 7.00 9.27 -0.88
N ALA A 45 7.30 8.86 0.35
CA ALA A 45 7.98 7.60 0.61
C ALA A 45 7.08 6.38 0.32
N ILE A 46 5.78 6.46 0.65
CA ILE A 46 4.77 5.46 0.25
C ILE A 46 4.71 5.37 -1.27
N TYR A 47 4.61 6.51 -1.97
CA TYR A 47 4.58 6.55 -3.42
C TYR A 47 5.85 5.93 -4.05
N LYS A 48 7.02 6.19 -3.46
CA LYS A 48 8.28 5.56 -3.87
C LYS A 48 8.26 4.05 -3.66
N ALA A 49 7.73 3.57 -2.54
CA ALA A 49 7.59 2.14 -2.27
C ALA A 49 6.63 1.47 -3.27
N LEU A 50 5.52 2.13 -3.61
CA LEU A 50 4.58 1.68 -4.63
C LEU A 50 5.21 1.64 -6.03
N THR A 51 6.04 2.63 -6.36
CA THR A 51 6.80 2.65 -7.62
C THR A 51 7.82 1.51 -7.67
N TRP A 52 8.49 1.24 -6.55
CA TRP A 52 9.36 0.06 -6.44
C TRP A 52 8.57 -1.24 -6.65
N ALA A 53 7.41 -1.40 -6.01
CA ALA A 53 6.57 -2.59 -6.17
C ALA A 53 6.14 -2.80 -7.64
N ALA A 54 5.75 -1.73 -8.34
CA ALA A 54 5.38 -1.78 -9.76
C ALA A 54 6.53 -2.25 -10.67
N ASN A 55 7.78 -2.00 -10.28
CA ASN A 55 8.97 -2.44 -11.02
C ASN A 55 9.47 -3.84 -10.61
N ASN A 56 8.81 -4.48 -9.64
CA ASN A 56 9.20 -5.79 -9.09
C ASN A 56 7.97 -6.71 -9.01
N ALA A 57 7.30 -6.94 -10.14
CA ALA A 57 6.06 -7.72 -10.19
C ALA A 57 6.22 -9.17 -9.69
N ASP A 58 7.39 -9.78 -9.88
CA ASP A 58 7.70 -11.14 -9.45
C ASP A 58 8.10 -11.25 -7.97
N PHE A 59 8.10 -10.13 -7.23
CA PHE A 59 8.44 -10.14 -5.81
C PHE A 59 7.32 -10.77 -4.98
N GLU A 60 7.68 -11.60 -4.01
CA GLU A 60 6.73 -12.22 -3.08
C GLU A 60 6.33 -11.21 -1.99
N PHE A 61 5.28 -10.43 -2.23
CA PHE A 61 4.87 -9.33 -1.35
C PHE A 61 4.41 -9.80 0.03
N LYS A 62 3.81 -10.99 0.14
CA LYS A 62 3.47 -11.56 1.46
C LYS A 62 4.69 -11.78 2.34
N SER A 63 5.86 -12.02 1.74
CA SER A 63 7.10 -12.23 2.49
C SER A 63 7.47 -11.04 3.39
N VAL A 64 7.02 -9.84 3.02
CA VAL A 64 7.24 -8.61 3.81
C VAL A 64 6.61 -8.70 5.20
N LEU A 65 5.58 -9.53 5.36
CA LEU A 65 4.85 -9.73 6.61
C LEU A 65 5.32 -10.94 7.42
N GLN A 66 6.30 -11.72 6.95
CA GLN A 66 6.73 -12.98 7.60
C GLN A 66 7.16 -12.82 9.06
N ASN A 67 7.60 -11.63 9.46
CA ASN A 67 8.02 -11.31 10.83
C ASN A 67 7.09 -10.31 11.53
N ALA A 68 5.94 -9.99 10.93
CA ALA A 68 4.97 -9.09 11.55
C ALA A 68 4.24 -9.84 12.69
N PRO A 69 4.01 -9.21 13.86
CA PRO A 69 3.28 -9.82 14.97
C PRO A 69 1.77 -9.80 14.70
N VAL A 70 1.35 -10.43 13.60
CA VAL A 70 -0.04 -10.51 13.15
C VAL A 70 -0.57 -11.92 13.34
N VAL A 71 -1.81 -12.04 13.79
CA VAL A 71 -2.50 -13.32 13.89
C VAL A 71 -3.21 -13.60 12.56
N GLY A 72 -2.78 -14.65 11.88
CA GLY A 72 -3.39 -15.12 10.64
C GLY A 72 -2.57 -14.81 9.38
N GLU A 73 -3.03 -15.35 8.26
CA GLU A 73 -2.42 -15.15 6.94
C GLU A 73 -3.29 -14.22 6.09
N LEU A 74 -2.63 -13.41 5.25
CA LEU A 74 -3.33 -12.57 4.30
C LEU A 74 -3.99 -13.46 3.23
N SER A 75 -5.30 -13.35 3.08
CA SER A 75 -6.13 -14.21 2.22
C SER A 75 -5.90 -14.00 0.72
N PHE A 76 -5.44 -12.82 0.31
CA PHE A 76 -5.21 -12.46 -1.09
C PHE A 76 -3.96 -13.14 -1.66
N SER A 77 -3.99 -13.58 -2.91
CA SER A 77 -2.81 -14.07 -3.64
C SER A 77 -1.76 -12.98 -3.88
N ASN A 78 -0.53 -13.37 -4.27
CA ASN A 78 0.52 -12.39 -4.57
C ASN A 78 0.15 -11.47 -5.74
N SER A 79 -0.55 -12.00 -6.76
CA SER A 79 -1.06 -11.22 -7.90
C SER A 79 -2.12 -10.21 -7.47
N GLU A 80 -3.05 -10.60 -6.60
CA GLU A 80 -4.05 -9.69 -6.05
C GLU A 80 -3.42 -8.55 -5.23
N ILE A 81 -2.41 -8.88 -4.42
CA ILE A 81 -1.63 -7.89 -3.68
C ILE A 81 -0.93 -6.92 -4.64
N TYR A 82 -0.27 -7.44 -5.67
CA TYR A 82 0.39 -6.62 -6.68
C TYR A 82 -0.60 -5.66 -7.37
N GLU A 83 -1.77 -6.16 -7.76
CA GLU A 83 -2.84 -5.33 -8.34
C GLU A 83 -3.33 -4.25 -7.39
N TYR A 84 -3.52 -4.57 -6.11
CA TYR A 84 -3.88 -3.60 -5.07
C TYR A 84 -2.83 -2.48 -4.96
N LEU A 85 -1.55 -2.84 -4.90
CA LEU A 85 -0.45 -1.86 -4.84
C LEU A 85 -0.41 -0.99 -6.10
N ALA A 86 -0.60 -1.59 -7.28
CA ALA A 86 -0.65 -0.85 -8.55
C ALA A 86 -1.84 0.12 -8.61
N LYS A 87 -3.02 -0.30 -8.15
CA LYS A 87 -4.22 0.56 -8.04
C LYS A 87 -3.97 1.73 -7.08
N PHE A 88 -3.34 1.47 -5.93
CA PHE A 88 -3.00 2.55 -4.99
C PHE A 88 -2.00 3.53 -5.59
N LYS A 89 -0.97 3.04 -6.29
CA LYS A 89 -0.02 3.93 -6.99
C LYS A 89 -0.76 4.89 -7.93
N LYS A 90 -1.63 4.34 -8.78
CA LYS A 90 -2.41 5.12 -9.75
C LYS A 90 -3.32 6.14 -9.07
N PHE A 91 -3.94 5.78 -7.95
CA PHE A 91 -4.72 6.71 -7.14
C PHE A 91 -3.88 7.90 -6.66
N MET A 92 -2.68 7.65 -6.14
CA MET A 92 -1.78 8.74 -5.69
C MET A 92 -1.29 9.63 -6.84
N GLU A 93 -1.11 9.08 -8.05
CA GLU A 93 -0.75 9.86 -9.25
C GLU A 93 -1.89 10.78 -9.70
N ASN A 94 -3.13 10.30 -9.58
CA ASN A 94 -4.32 11.09 -9.92
C ASN A 94 -4.58 12.18 -8.87
N GLU A 95 -4.40 11.87 -7.59
CA GLU A 95 -4.58 12.80 -6.47
C GLU A 95 -3.31 13.59 -6.17
N LYS A 96 -2.93 14.50 -7.08
CA LYS A 96 -1.66 15.25 -7.02
C LYS A 96 -1.35 15.88 -5.66
N LYS A 97 -2.36 16.40 -4.95
CA LYS A 97 -2.24 16.96 -3.60
C LYS A 97 -1.53 16.00 -2.62
N LEU A 98 -1.73 14.69 -2.76
CA LEU A 98 -1.04 13.69 -1.95
C LEU A 98 0.49 13.70 -2.11
N LEU A 99 1.00 14.26 -3.21
CA LEU A 99 2.42 14.30 -3.56
C LEU A 99 3.01 15.72 -3.55
N THR A 100 2.19 16.77 -3.43
CA THR A 100 2.63 18.17 -3.57
C THR A 100 2.36 19.05 -2.36
N GLU A 101 1.28 18.81 -1.62
CA GLU A 101 0.79 19.66 -0.51
C GLU A 101 0.87 18.87 0.80
#